data_AF-A0AAV1CIJ7-F1
#
_entry.id   AF-A0AAV1CIJ7-F1
#
_cell.length_a   1.000
_cell.length_b   1.000
_cell.length_c   1.000
_cell.angle_alpha   90.00
_cell.angle_beta   90.00
_cell.angle_gamma   90.00
#
_symmetry.space_group_name_H-M   'P 1'
#
loop_
_entity.id
_entity.type
_entity.pdbx_description
1 polymer ?
#
loop_
_entity_poly.entity_id
_entity_poly.type
_entity_poly.pdbx_seq_one_letter_code
_entity_poly.pdbx_strand_id
1 'polypeptide(L)'
;MARRTSRDDLPIPLSATVNATTHRIIPPHTDGRLHELNQELLQLEKQLEEEKKLAKALEKAEKEDSRKDEWWRKPIEDLDMKQLMTFAKMLEGLKKNVHKEINSLSMDLNNVNSRTSINDAANVNSFGDN
;
A
#
# COMPACT_ATOMS: atom_id res chain seq x y z
N MET A 1 83.38 -28.58 10.37
CA MET A 1 82.49 -27.52 10.89
C MET A 1 81.70 -26.95 9.74
N ALA A 2 80.40 -27.23 9.63
CA ALA A 2 79.51 -26.63 8.64
C ALA A 2 78.17 -26.35 9.35
N ARG A 3 77.83 -25.06 9.47
CA ARG A 3 76.62 -24.59 10.17
C ARG A 3 75.40 -24.90 9.30
N ARG A 4 74.39 -25.54 9.91
CA ARG A 4 73.06 -25.73 9.32
C ARG A 4 72.35 -24.36 9.34
N THR A 5 72.06 -23.79 8.19
CA THR A 5 71.21 -22.59 8.08
C THR A 5 69.75 -23.02 7.99
N SER A 6 68.96 -22.56 8.95
CA SER A 6 67.52 -22.82 9.09
C SER A 6 66.75 -22.44 7.84
N ARG A 7 65.77 -23.26 7.47
CA ARG A 7 64.98 -23.16 6.23
C ARG A 7 63.73 -22.28 6.41
N ASP A 8 63.76 -21.32 7.33
CA ASP A 8 62.55 -20.60 7.77
C ASP A 8 62.54 -19.09 7.43
N ASP A 9 63.58 -18.54 6.80
CA ASP A 9 63.61 -17.11 6.43
C ASP A 9 63.58 -16.91 4.90
N LEU A 10 62.46 -17.28 4.28
CA LEU A 10 62.10 -16.75 2.96
C LEU A 10 60.81 -15.95 3.08
N PRO A 11 60.84 -14.63 2.81
CA PRO A 11 59.63 -13.82 2.83
C PRO A 11 58.69 -14.29 1.73
N ILE A 12 57.46 -14.60 2.12
CA ILE A 12 56.38 -14.98 1.21
C ILE A 12 56.15 -13.80 0.24
N PRO A 13 56.09 -14.03 -1.10
CA PRO A 13 55.78 -12.97 -2.05
C PRO A 13 54.39 -12.39 -1.78
N LEU A 14 54.30 -11.06 -1.77
CA LEU A 14 53.13 -10.20 -1.49
C LEU A 14 51.91 -10.42 -2.41
N SER A 15 51.86 -11.49 -3.21
CA SER A 15 50.76 -11.83 -4.11
C SER A 15 49.75 -12.82 -3.53
N ALA A 16 49.98 -13.37 -2.34
CA ALA A 16 49.06 -14.32 -1.68
C ALA A 16 48.13 -13.68 -0.63
N THR A 17 48.17 -12.35 -0.47
CA THR A 17 47.28 -11.60 0.46
C THR A 17 46.45 -10.58 -0.30
N VAL A 18 46.03 -10.88 -1.53
CA VAL A 18 45.08 -10.03 -2.28
C VAL A 18 43.65 -10.58 -2.19
N ASN A 19 43.49 -11.76 -1.59
CA ASN A 19 42.27 -12.55 -1.58
C ASN A 19 41.56 -12.58 -0.22
N ALA A 20 42.10 -11.96 0.84
CA ALA A 20 41.43 -11.81 2.13
C ALA A 20 40.76 -10.44 2.36
N THR A 21 40.96 -9.48 1.44
CA THR A 21 40.35 -8.13 1.54
C THR A 21 39.37 -7.87 0.41
N THR A 22 38.61 -8.88 0.01
CA THR A 22 37.28 -8.63 -0.57
C THR A 22 36.23 -8.57 0.54
N HIS A 23 36.56 -7.92 1.66
CA HIS A 23 35.51 -7.19 2.37
C HIS A 23 35.11 -6.05 1.44
N ARG A 24 34.15 -6.33 0.55
CA ARG A 24 33.38 -5.28 -0.12
C ARG A 24 32.76 -4.49 1.01
N ILE A 25 33.44 -3.42 1.42
CA ILE A 25 32.88 -2.39 2.29
C ILE A 25 31.87 -1.70 1.38
N ILE A 26 30.69 -2.30 1.30
CA ILE A 26 29.50 -1.63 0.81
C ILE A 26 29.26 -0.54 1.86
N PRO A 27 29.35 0.74 1.50
CA PRO A 27 29.09 1.80 2.46
C PRO A 27 27.75 1.54 3.19
N PRO A 28 27.65 1.77 4.51
CA PRO A 28 26.42 1.52 5.25
C PRO A 28 25.22 2.32 4.69
N HIS A 29 25.47 3.44 4.01
CA HIS A 29 24.44 4.19 3.29
C HIS A 29 23.92 3.49 2.03
N THR A 30 24.77 2.73 1.32
CA THR A 30 24.32 1.91 0.17
C THR A 30 23.56 0.67 0.63
N ASP A 31 23.93 0.09 1.77
CA ASP A 31 23.18 -1.01 2.39
C ASP A 31 21.83 -0.53 2.95
N GLY A 32 21.81 0.64 3.58
CA GLY A 32 20.58 1.31 4.01
C GLY A 32 19.63 1.61 2.86
N ARG A 33 20.14 2.15 1.73
CA ARG A 33 19.32 2.43 0.55
C ARG A 33 18.85 1.15 -0.16
N LEU A 34 19.68 0.11 -0.19
CA LEU A 34 19.28 -1.21 -0.69
C LEU A 34 18.20 -1.83 0.20
N HIS A 35 18.35 -1.73 1.52
CA HIS A 35 17.38 -2.23 2.49
C HIS A 35 16.05 -1.49 2.39
N GLU A 36 16.09 -0.17 2.32
CA GLU A 36 14.92 0.70 2.12
C GLU A 36 14.18 0.33 0.83
N LEU A 37 14.90 0.24 -0.29
CA LEU A 37 14.31 -0.15 -1.57
C LEU A 37 13.71 -1.57 -1.52
N ASN A 38 14.34 -2.49 -0.79
CA ASN A 38 13.85 -3.85 -0.62
C ASN A 38 12.57 -3.88 0.24
N GLN A 39 12.46 -3.01 1.24
CA GLN A 39 11.22 -2.85 2.01
C GLN A 39 10.09 -2.24 1.18
N GLU A 40 10.38 -1.20 0.38
CA GLU A 40 9.41 -0.62 -0.55
C GLU A 40 8.92 -1.67 -1.56
N LEU A 41 9.82 -2.47 -2.11
CA LEU A 41 9.49 -3.54 -3.04
C LEU A 41 8.59 -4.59 -2.39
N LEU A 42 8.91 -5.05 -1.17
CA LEU A 42 8.05 -5.97 -0.42
C LEU A 42 6.68 -5.37 -0.11
N GLN A 43 6.62 -4.08 0.19
CA GLN A 43 5.36 -3.39 0.45
C GLN A 43 4.50 -3.28 -0.80
N LEU A 44 5.10 -2.94 -1.95
CA LEU A 44 4.42 -2.91 -3.25
C LEU A 44 3.98 -4.32 -3.69
N GLU A 45 4.80 -5.34 -3.45
CA GLU A 45 4.44 -6.74 -3.72
C GLU A 45 3.24 -7.17 -2.88
N LYS A 46 3.19 -6.78 -1.61
CA LYS A 46 2.05 -7.06 -0.73
C LYS A 46 0.78 -6.37 -1.24
N GLN A 47 0.85 -5.09 -1.60
CA GLN A 47 -0.27 -4.33 -2.15
C GLN A 47 -0.78 -4.95 -3.46
N LEU A 48 0.13 -5.32 -4.36
CA LEU A 48 -0.19 -5.98 -5.61
C LEU A 48 -0.89 -7.33 -5.36
N GLU A 49 -0.45 -8.09 -4.36
CA GLU A 49 -1.07 -9.38 -4.04
C GLU A 49 -2.47 -9.20 -3.41
N GLU A 50 -2.68 -8.14 -2.62
CA GLU A 50 -4.01 -7.76 -2.13
C GLU A 50 -4.95 -7.34 -3.27
N GLU A 51 -4.47 -6.54 -4.22
CA GLU A 51 -5.22 -6.17 -5.43
C GLU A 51 -5.53 -7.39 -6.30
N LYS A 52 -4.59 -8.31 -6.49
CA LYS A 52 -4.84 -9.57 -7.20
C LYS A 52 -5.90 -10.43 -6.50
N LYS A 53 -5.89 -10.50 -5.18
CA LYS A 53 -6.93 -11.20 -4.40
C LYS A 53 -8.29 -10.53 -4.57
N LEU A 54 -8.34 -9.20 -4.54
CA LEU A 54 -9.56 -8.44 -4.79
C LEU A 54 -10.08 -8.67 -6.22
N ALA A 55 -9.20 -8.63 -7.21
CA ALA A 55 -9.54 -8.88 -8.61
C ALA A 55 -10.09 -10.31 -8.80
N LYS A 56 -9.46 -11.32 -8.20
CA LYS A 56 -9.98 -12.71 -8.21
C LYS A 56 -11.32 -12.84 -7.49
N ALA A 57 -11.53 -12.10 -6.41
CA ALA A 57 -12.81 -12.08 -5.69
C ALA A 57 -13.91 -11.42 -6.52
N LEU A 58 -13.61 -10.32 -7.20
CA LEU A 58 -14.52 -9.65 -8.14
C LEU A 58 -14.83 -10.53 -9.34
N GLU A 59 -13.84 -11.18 -9.94
CA GLU A 59 -14.03 -12.13 -11.04
C GLU A 59 -14.91 -13.31 -10.60
N LYS A 60 -14.71 -13.81 -9.38
CA LYS A 60 -15.55 -14.87 -8.82
C LYS A 60 -16.97 -14.40 -8.55
N ALA A 61 -17.14 -13.19 -8.00
CA ALA A 61 -18.45 -12.59 -7.78
C ALA A 61 -19.18 -12.35 -9.10
N GLU A 62 -18.47 -11.89 -10.14
CA GLU A 62 -18.99 -11.72 -11.49
C GLU A 62 -19.39 -13.07 -12.12
N LYS A 63 -18.57 -14.12 -11.98
CA LYS A 63 -18.93 -15.48 -12.41
C LYS A 63 -20.11 -16.06 -11.64
N GLU A 64 -20.31 -15.65 -10.38
CA GLU A 64 -21.43 -16.09 -9.57
C GLU A 64 -22.71 -15.34 -9.90
N ASP A 65 -22.63 -14.04 -10.18
CA ASP A 65 -23.77 -13.20 -10.55
C ASP A 65 -24.21 -13.43 -12.01
N SER A 66 -23.28 -13.75 -12.92
CA SER A 66 -23.57 -14.19 -14.30
C SER A 66 -24.32 -15.51 -14.42
N ARG A 67 -24.43 -16.29 -13.32
CA ARG A 67 -25.34 -17.44 -13.24
C ARG A 67 -26.80 -17.03 -12.98
N LYS A 68 -27.03 -15.80 -12.51
CA LYS A 68 -28.35 -15.15 -12.52
C LYS A 68 -28.46 -14.42 -13.85
N ASP A 69 -29.67 -14.35 -14.39
CA ASP A 69 -29.94 -13.64 -15.65
C ASP A 69 -29.49 -12.17 -15.49
N GLU A 70 -28.28 -11.83 -15.95
CA GLU A 70 -27.68 -10.48 -15.90
C GLU A 70 -28.31 -9.57 -16.95
N TRP A 71 -29.64 -9.51 -16.95
CA TRP A 71 -30.42 -8.75 -17.91
C TRP A 71 -30.04 -7.26 -17.89
N TRP A 72 -29.53 -6.74 -16.77
CA TRP A 72 -29.06 -5.36 -16.62
C TRP A 72 -27.70 -5.09 -17.27
N ARG A 73 -26.96 -6.13 -17.72
CA ARG A 73 -25.73 -5.99 -18.51
C ARG A 73 -25.97 -6.03 -20.02
N LYS A 74 -27.18 -6.39 -20.46
CA LYS A 74 -27.53 -6.42 -21.89
C LYS A 74 -27.55 -4.98 -22.44
N PRO A 75 -27.28 -4.79 -23.75
CA PRO A 75 -27.50 -3.51 -24.41
C PRO A 75 -28.88 -2.96 -24.10
N ILE A 76 -29.00 -1.65 -23.92
CA ILE A 76 -30.26 -1.05 -23.44
C ILE A 76 -31.43 -1.27 -24.42
N GLU A 77 -31.09 -1.50 -25.69
CA GLU A 77 -31.98 -1.84 -26.79
C GLU A 77 -32.61 -3.24 -26.64
N ASP A 78 -31.94 -4.14 -25.91
CA ASP A 78 -32.36 -5.53 -25.70
C ASP A 78 -33.14 -5.74 -24.39
N LEU A 79 -33.29 -4.69 -23.57
CA LEU A 79 -34.08 -4.73 -22.34
C LEU A 79 -35.57 -4.57 -22.65
N ASP A 80 -36.41 -5.38 -22.00
CA ASP A 80 -37.85 -5.17 -22.03
C ASP A 80 -38.27 -3.96 -21.16
N MET A 81 -39.46 -3.41 -21.40
CA MET A 81 -39.96 -2.23 -20.67
C MET A 81 -39.99 -2.42 -19.14
N LYS A 82 -40.28 -3.62 -18.65
CA LYS A 82 -40.33 -3.90 -17.20
C LYS A 82 -38.92 -3.93 -16.61
N GLN A 83 -37.96 -4.52 -17.33
CA GLN A 83 -36.55 -4.53 -16.99
C GLN A 83 -36.00 -3.10 -16.95
N LEU A 84 -36.23 -2.30 -18.00
CA LEU A 84 -35.86 -0.88 -18.05
C LEU A 84 -36.42 -0.07 -16.86
N MET A 85 -37.71 -0.21 -16.57
CA MET A 85 -38.34 0.51 -15.46
C MET A 85 -37.78 0.07 -14.10
N THR A 86 -37.45 -1.22 -13.95
CA THR A 86 -36.81 -1.74 -12.74
C THR A 86 -35.38 -1.20 -12.62
N PHE A 87 -34.62 -1.19 -13.71
CA PHE A 87 -33.25 -0.67 -13.75
C PHE A 87 -33.20 0.82 -13.40
N ALA A 88 -34.10 1.62 -13.98
CA ALA A 88 -34.22 3.03 -13.67
C ALA A 88 -34.48 3.29 -12.18
N LYS A 89 -35.39 2.51 -11.56
CA LYS A 89 -35.66 2.61 -10.11
C LYS A 89 -34.45 2.23 -9.26
N MET A 90 -33.71 1.18 -9.64
CA MET A 90 -32.49 0.78 -8.93
C MET A 90 -31.41 1.87 -9.01
N LEU A 91 -31.20 2.47 -10.19
CA LEU A 91 -30.27 3.58 -10.37
C LEU A 91 -30.68 4.82 -9.57
N GLU A 92 -31.98 5.13 -9.52
CA GLU A 92 -32.47 6.25 -8.70
C GLU A 92 -32.24 6.00 -7.20
N GLY A 93 -32.48 4.77 -6.73
CA GLY A 93 -32.18 4.35 -5.36
C GLY A 93 -30.69 4.46 -5.03
N LEU A 94 -29.83 3.97 -5.92
CA LEU A 94 -28.38 4.06 -5.77
C LEU A 94 -27.91 5.52 -5.69
N LYS A 95 -28.41 6.39 -6.59
CA LYS A 95 -28.13 7.82 -6.57
C LYS A 95 -28.49 8.44 -5.22
N LYS A 96 -29.67 8.13 -4.67
CA LYS A 96 -30.10 8.62 -3.36
C LYS A 96 -29.18 8.15 -2.23
N ASN A 97 -28.77 6.88 -2.26
CA ASN A 97 -27.85 6.33 -1.26
C ASN A 97 -26.48 7.02 -1.30
N VAL A 98 -25.91 7.22 -2.50
CA VAL A 98 -24.63 7.94 -2.65
C VAL A 98 -24.74 9.38 -2.12
N HIS A 99 -25.82 10.09 -2.43
CA HIS A 99 -26.03 11.44 -1.88
C HIS A 99 -26.15 11.41 -0.35
N LYS A 100 -26.80 10.39 0.20
CA LYS A 100 -26.92 10.22 1.66
C LYS A 100 -25.56 9.97 2.30
N GLU A 101 -24.71 9.14 1.72
CA GLU A 101 -23.35 8.90 2.22
C GLU A 101 -22.47 10.15 2.14
N ILE A 102 -22.52 10.89 1.03
CA ILE A 102 -21.81 12.17 0.89
C ILE A 102 -22.28 13.17 1.95
N ASN A 103 -23.59 13.29 2.16
CA ASN A 103 -24.15 14.19 3.18
C ASN A 103 -23.73 13.75 4.59
N SER A 104 -23.72 12.45 4.89
CA SER A 104 -23.25 11.92 6.17
C SER A 104 -21.79 12.28 6.40
N LEU A 105 -20.92 12.01 5.42
CA LEU A 105 -19.50 12.33 5.49
C LEU A 105 -19.28 13.84 5.68
N SER A 106 -20.02 14.68 4.96
CA SER A 106 -19.97 16.14 5.12
C SER A 106 -20.38 16.58 6.53
N MET A 107 -21.42 15.99 7.11
CA MET A 107 -21.83 16.26 8.48
C MET A 107 -20.78 15.82 9.50
N ASP A 108 -20.17 14.65 9.29
CA ASP A 108 -19.11 14.12 10.15
C ASP A 108 -17.88 15.04 10.15
N LEU A 109 -17.45 15.52 8.97
CA LEU A 109 -16.37 16.51 8.84
C LEU A 109 -16.69 17.84 9.53
N ASN A 110 -17.91 18.35 9.37
CA ASN A 110 -18.33 19.60 10.01
C ASN A 110 -18.38 19.47 11.55
N ASN A 111 -18.78 18.31 12.06
CA ASN A 111 -18.78 18.03 13.50
C ASN A 111 -17.35 17.97 14.06
N VAL A 112 -16.43 17.31 13.37
CA VAL A 112 -15.01 17.25 13.76
C VAL A 112 -14.40 18.65 13.81
N ASN A 113 -14.60 19.45 12.77
CA ASN A 113 -14.10 20.84 12.72
C ASN A 113 -14.70 21.73 13.81
N SER A 114 -15.97 21.53 14.15
CA SER A 114 -16.62 22.28 15.25
C SER A 114 -16.04 21.91 16.61
N ARG A 115 -15.71 20.63 16.82
CA ARG A 115 -15.09 20.16 18.08
C ARG A 115 -13.67 20.65 18.25
N THR A 116 -12.88 20.74 17.17
CA THR A 116 -11.52 21.30 17.24
C THR A 116 -11.55 22.79 17.56
N SER A 117 -12.42 23.58 16.93
CA SER A 117 -12.52 25.03 17.21
C SER A 117 -13.00 25.36 18.63
N ILE A 118 -13.87 24.54 19.24
CA ILE A 118 -14.30 24.73 20.63
C ILE A 118 -13.14 24.47 21.61
N ASN A 119 -12.33 23.45 21.35
CA ASN A 119 -11.20 23.11 22.22
C ASN A 119 -10.08 24.17 22.15
N ASP A 120 -9.86 24.77 20.97
CA ASP A 120 -8.91 25.87 20.80
C ASP A 120 -9.35 27.13 21.57
N ALA A 121 -10.64 27.46 21.57
CA ALA A 121 -11.18 28.62 22.30
C ALA A 121 -11.18 28.43 23.83
N ALA A 122 -11.37 27.20 24.32
CA ALA A 122 -11.35 26.90 25.75
C ALA A 122 -9.93 26.95 26.35
N ASN A 123 -8.90 26.69 25.55
CA ASN A 123 -7.50 26.68 25.99
C ASN A 123 -6.91 28.09 26.21
N VAL A 124 -7.45 29.12 25.53
CA VAL A 124 -6.93 30.50 25.65
C VAL A 124 -7.35 31.18 26.97
N ASN A 125 -8.41 30.71 27.63
CA ASN A 125 -8.95 31.32 28.86
C ASN A 125 -8.33 30.80 30.18
N SER A 126 -7.30 29.94 30.13
CA SER A 126 -6.69 29.35 31.33
C SER A 126 -5.32 29.95 31.72
N PHE A 127 -4.87 31.01 31.04
CA PHE A 127 -3.51 31.57 31.19
C PHE A 127 -3.48 33.04 31.63
N GLY A 128 -4.47 33.48 32.42
CA GLY A 128 -4.54 34.86 32.87
C GLY A 128 -5.24 35.01 34.20
N ASP A 129 -4.65 34.47 35.27
CA ASP A 129 -4.85 34.92 36.65
C ASP A 129 -3.68 34.36 37.48
N ASN A 130 -2.60 35.14 37.60
CA ASN A 130 -1.59 34.96 38.65
C ASN A 130 -0.93 36.31 38.97
#